data_AF-A0A662HWA6-F1
#
_entry.id   AF-A0A662HWA6-F1
#
_cell.length_a   1.000
_cell.length_b   1.000
_cell.length_c   1.000
_cell.angle_alpha   90.00
_cell.angle_beta   90.00
_cell.angle_gamma   90.00
#
_symmetry.space_group_name_H-M   'P 1'
#
loop_
_entity.id
_entity.type
_entity.pdbx_description
1 polymer ?
#
loop_
_entity_poly.entity_id
_entity_poly.type
_entity_poly.pdbx_seq_one_letter_code
_entity_poly.pdbx_strand_id
1 'polypeptide(L)'
;MIIGIEWIELFIVIGFILGLFFIIRRRKQRYKRIENIIISTIRSKNGATLDDFIVNTGLSAEEISKIVRKLLSMNIIKAIEK
;
A
#
# COMPACT_ATOMS: atom_id res chain seq x y z
N MET A 1 -46.87 3.82 -6.97
CA MET A 1 -45.69 3.67 -7.86
C MET A 1 -44.43 4.41 -7.36
N ILE A 2 -44.46 5.09 -6.20
CA ILE A 2 -43.32 5.90 -5.71
C ILE A 2 -42.36 5.08 -4.83
N ILE A 3 -42.88 4.11 -4.07
CA ILE A 3 -42.10 3.29 -3.13
C ILE A 3 -41.01 2.48 -3.85
N GLY A 4 -41.22 2.02 -5.09
CA GLY A 4 -40.25 1.20 -5.82
C GLY A 4 -38.99 1.94 -6.30
N ILE A 5 -39.06 3.26 -6.47
CA ILE A 5 -37.95 4.07 -7.00
C ILE A 5 -36.93 4.37 -5.90
N GLU A 6 -37.37 4.60 -4.66
CA GLU A 6 -36.50 4.88 -3.51
C GLU A 6 -35.54 3.72 -3.20
N TRP A 7 -35.99 2.47 -3.36
CA TRP A 7 -35.14 1.29 -3.14
C TRP A 7 -34.03 1.15 -4.18
N ILE A 8 -34.26 1.59 -5.41
CA ILE A 8 -33.27 1.53 -6.50
C ILE A 8 -32.16 2.55 -6.25
N GLU A 9 -32.51 3.77 -5.84
CA GLU A 9 -31.52 4.79 -5.47
C GLU A 9 -30.65 4.34 -4.29
N LEU A 10 -31.25 3.76 -3.25
CA LEU A 10 -30.51 3.19 -2.11
C LEU A 10 -29.54 2.08 -2.55
N PHE A 11 -29.95 1.21 -3.46
CA PHE A 11 -29.09 0.13 -3.98
C PHE A 11 -27.89 0.68 -4.76
N ILE A 12 -28.07 1.74 -5.55
CA ILE A 12 -27.00 2.38 -6.32
C ILE A 12 -26.00 3.04 -5.36
N VAL A 13 -26.47 3.76 -4.34
CA VAL A 13 -25.62 4.42 -3.35
C VAL A 13 -24.81 3.39 -2.55
N ILE A 14 -25.44 2.31 -2.09
CA ILE A 14 -24.76 1.23 -1.36
C ILE A 14 -23.72 0.54 -2.26
N GLY A 15 -24.08 0.22 -3.51
CA GLY A 15 -23.15 -0.36 -4.48
C GLY A 15 -21.94 0.51 -4.75
N PHE A 16 -22.13 1.84 -4.84
CA PHE A 16 -21.06 2.81 -5.03
C PHE A 16 -20.11 2.89 -3.82
N ILE A 17 -20.67 2.94 -2.61
CA ILE A 17 -19.88 2.96 -1.36
C ILE A 17 -19.08 1.65 -1.23
N LEU A 18 -19.67 0.50 -1.52
CA LEU A 18 -18.98 -0.80 -1.50
C LEU A 18 -17.88 -0.87 -2.57
N GLY A 19 -18.12 -0.32 -3.77
CA GLY A 19 -17.11 -0.22 -4.83
C GLY A 19 -15.90 0.61 -4.41
N LEU A 20 -16.13 1.81 -3.85
CA LEU A 20 -15.07 2.67 -3.31
C LEU A 20 -14.31 1.98 -2.17
N PHE A 21 -15.02 1.31 -1.26
CA PHE A 21 -14.43 0.55 -0.17
C PHE A 21 -13.49 -0.55 -0.69
N PHE A 22 -13.89 -1.28 -1.73
CA PHE A 22 -13.10 -2.35 -2.32
C PHE A 22 -11.80 -1.82 -2.97
N ILE A 23 -11.88 -0.68 -3.66
CA ILE A 23 -10.73 -0.02 -4.29
C ILE A 23 -9.71 0.41 -3.22
N ILE A 24 -10.18 1.04 -2.13
CA ILE A 24 -9.32 1.50 -1.03
C ILE A 24 -8.70 0.29 -0.30
N ARG A 25 -9.48 -0.76 -0.05
CA ARG A 25 -9.00 -1.99 0.61
C ARG A 25 -7.91 -2.68 -0.20
N ARG A 26 -8.05 -2.76 -1.53
CA ARG A 26 -7.01 -3.34 -2.40
C ARG A 26 -5.71 -2.53 -2.39
N ARG A 27 -5.79 -1.20 -2.41
CA ARG A 27 -4.59 -0.35 -2.31
C ARG A 27 -3.83 -0.60 -1.01
N LYS A 28 -4.53 -0.62 0.13
CA LYS A 28 -3.90 -0.91 1.44
C LYS A 28 -3.17 -2.25 1.49
N GLN A 29 -3.72 -3.30 0.86
CA GLN A 29 -3.06 -4.61 0.83
C GLN A 29 -1.78 -4.64 -0.01
N ARG A 30 -1.72 -3.88 -1.11
CA ARG A 30 -0.51 -3.81 -1.93
C ARG A 30 0.65 -3.18 -1.17
N TYR A 31 0.42 -2.06 -0.50
CA TYR A 31 1.45 -1.41 0.33
C TYR A 31 2.01 -2.34 1.41
N LYS A 32 1.15 -3.12 2.07
CA LYS A 32 1.59 -4.04 3.13
C LYS A 32 2.50 -5.16 2.62
N ARG A 33 2.27 -5.67 1.41
CA ARG A 33 3.18 -6.66 0.80
C ARG A 33 4.54 -6.05 0.50
N ILE A 34 4.55 -4.83 -0.04
CA ILE A 34 5.79 -4.14 -0.39
C ILE A 34 6.61 -3.83 0.86
N GLU A 35 5.96 -3.35 1.94
CA GLU A 35 6.61 -3.17 3.25
C GLU A 35 7.25 -4.46 3.74
N ASN A 36 6.55 -5.59 3.66
CA ASN A 36 7.09 -6.89 4.06
C ASN A 36 8.28 -7.31 3.19
N ILE A 37 8.23 -7.08 1.87
CA ILE A 37 9.35 -7.38 0.97
C ILE A 37 10.57 -6.54 1.39
N ILE A 38 10.42 -5.22 1.54
CA ILE A 38 11.51 -4.32 1.93
C ILE A 38 12.14 -4.75 3.26
N ILE A 39 11.32 -5.03 4.28
CA ILE A 39 11.79 -5.49 5.59
C ILE A 39 12.53 -6.84 5.47
N SER A 40 11.99 -7.77 4.67
CA SER A 40 12.62 -9.08 4.45
C SER A 40 13.95 -8.96 3.73
N THR A 41 14.06 -8.07 2.75
CA THR A 41 15.30 -7.80 2.01
C THR A 41 16.37 -7.19 2.90
N ILE A 42 16.00 -6.23 3.76
CA ILE A 42 16.93 -5.64 4.74
C ILE A 42 17.42 -6.71 5.71
N ARG A 43 16.50 -7.55 6.22
CA ARG A 43 16.83 -8.61 7.18
C ARG A 43 17.72 -9.69 6.57
N SER A 44 17.51 -10.07 5.31
CA SER A 44 18.29 -11.13 4.67
C SER A 44 19.70 -10.68 4.29
N LYS A 45 19.87 -9.42 3.89
CA LYS A 45 21.16 -8.87 3.45
C LYS A 45 21.93 -8.10 4.52
N ASN A 46 21.41 -7.99 5.75
CA ASN A 46 21.95 -7.12 6.83
C ASN A 46 22.15 -5.67 6.38
N GLY A 47 21.27 -5.18 5.51
CA GLY A 47 21.37 -3.89 4.84
C GLY A 47 20.97 -4.02 3.37
N ALA A 48 20.35 -2.98 2.81
CA ALA A 48 19.93 -2.96 1.42
C ALA A 48 19.92 -1.52 0.90
N THR A 49 20.26 -1.35 -0.37
CA THR A 49 20.21 -0.05 -1.04
C THR A 49 18.83 0.18 -1.67
N LEU A 50 18.56 1.41 -2.10
CA LEU A 50 17.35 1.72 -2.86
C LEU A 50 17.23 0.86 -4.14
N ASP A 51 18.34 0.59 -4.81
CA ASP A 51 18.36 -0.24 -6.03
C ASP A 51 17.95 -1.69 -5.77
N ASP A 52 18.38 -2.27 -4.64
CA ASP A 52 17.95 -3.61 -4.23
C ASP A 52 16.43 -3.70 -4.09
N PHE A 53 15.80 -2.64 -3.56
CA PHE A 53 14.34 -2.60 -3.46
C PHE A 53 13.67 -2.44 -4.82
N ILE A 54 14.24 -1.64 -5.72
CA ILE A 54 13.71 -1.45 -7.08
C ILE A 54 13.69 -2.80 -7.82
N VAL A 55 14.79 -3.55 -7.77
CA VAL A 55 14.91 -4.86 -8.41
C VAL A 55 13.94 -5.88 -7.79
N ASN A 56 13.82 -5.90 -6.46
CA ASN A 56 12.98 -6.90 -5.78
C ASN A 56 11.47 -6.59 -5.82
N THR A 57 11.09 -5.32 -5.92
CA THR A 57 9.66 -4.92 -5.87
C THR A 57 9.10 -4.55 -7.25
N GLY A 58 9.95 -4.22 -8.23
CA GLY A 58 9.55 -3.73 -9.55
C GLY A 58 8.87 -2.36 -9.52
N LEU A 59 9.07 -1.59 -8.44
CA LEU A 59 8.45 -0.28 -8.24
C LEU A 59 9.44 0.84 -8.56
N SER A 60 8.90 2.05 -8.76
CA SER A 60 9.73 3.23 -8.97
C SER A 60 10.48 3.62 -7.69
N ALA A 61 11.64 4.27 -7.87
CA ALA A 61 12.44 4.79 -6.76
C ALA A 61 11.63 5.75 -5.86
N GLU A 62 10.69 6.51 -6.42
CA GLU A 62 9.83 7.43 -5.67
C GLU A 62 8.84 6.72 -4.76
N GLU A 63 8.20 5.65 -5.25
CA GLU A 63 7.27 4.86 -4.44
C GLU A 63 8.00 4.16 -3.30
N ILE A 64 9.18 3.60 -3.59
CA ILE A 64 10.03 2.96 -2.59
C ILE A 64 10.51 3.99 -1.57
N SER A 65 10.97 5.17 -2.01
CA SER A 65 11.40 6.25 -1.12
C SER A 65 10.29 6.68 -0.16
N LYS A 66 9.04 6.78 -0.63
CA LYS A 66 7.88 7.06 0.25
C LYS A 66 7.68 5.96 1.30
N ILE A 67 7.79 4.69 0.91
CA ILE A 67 7.61 3.56 1.82
C ILE A 67 8.78 3.48 2.82
N VAL A 68 10.02 3.62 2.36
CA VAL A 68 11.21 3.62 3.20
C VAL A 68 11.16 4.78 4.21
N ARG A 69 10.80 6.00 3.79
CA ARG A 69 10.60 7.13 4.71
C ARG A 69 9.53 6.85 5.76
N LYS A 70 8.43 6.21 5.37
CA LYS A 70 7.39 5.78 6.30
C LYS A 70 7.90 4.73 7.29
N LEU A 71 8.68 3.76 6.84
CA LEU A 71 9.26 2.73 7.72
C LEU A 71 10.31 3.33 8.67
N LEU A 72 11.09 4.31 8.21
CA LEU A 72 12.03 5.08 9.03
C LEU A 72 11.30 5.90 10.09
N SER A 73 10.23 6.61 9.73
CA SER A 73 9.46 7.42 10.69
C SER A 73 8.74 6.57 11.74
N MET A 74 8.43 5.32 11.41
CA MET A 74 7.89 4.32 12.35
C MET A 74 8.96 3.60 13.18
N ASN A 75 10.24 3.96 13.05
CA ASN A 75 11.39 3.29 13.69
C ASN A 75 11.49 1.77 13.39
N ILE A 76 10.91 1.30 12.27
CA ILE A 76 10.96 -0.11 11.87
C ILE A 76 12.33 -0.45 11.27
N ILE A 77 12.91 0.49 10.52
CA ILE A 77 14.22 0.36 9.88
C ILE A 77 15.10 1.54 10.31
N LYS A 78 16.43 1.37 10.27
CA LYS A 78 17.40 2.44 10.54
C LYS A 78 18.20 2.72 9.27
N ALA A 79 18.35 4.01 8.93
CA ALA A 79 19.30 4.43 7.91
C ALA A 79 20.70 4.41 8.53
N ILE A 80 21.60 3.65 7.92
CA ILE A 80 23.01 3.67 8.25
C ILE A 80 23.66 4.46 7.12
N GLU A 81 23.95 5.74 7.35
CA GLU A 81 24.85 6.50 6.48
C GLU A 81 26.26 5.93 6.68
N LYS A 82 26.87 5.50 5.57
CA LYS A 82 28.23 4.98 5.53
C LYS A 82 29.14 6.02 4.86
#